data_AF-A0AA85KEM7-F1
#
_entry.id   AF-A0AA85KEM7-F1
#
_cell.length_a   1.000
_cell.length_b   1.000
_cell.length_c   1.000
_cell.angle_alpha   90.00
_cell.angle_beta   90.00
_cell.angle_gamma   90.00
#
_symmetry.space_group_name_H-M   'P 1'
#
loop_
_entity.id
_entity.type
_entity.pdbx_description
1 polymer ?
#
loop_
_entity_poly.entity_id
_entity_poly.type
_entity_poly.pdbx_seq_one_letter_code
_entity_poly.pdbx_strand_id
1 'polypeptide(L)'
;MGIFHLLKSCEHPVALKALNEYLKYSAKLAEAKTNVDFIRNCIENNQYPKSFSKSLRRCKVRPNTKSLKRFALNQIESLQGHISTLERNIPQRQYAVDELPTHLKELFLKYVHDVSKTRETKKRIQLTKGLDTEIPESHFPKDPERLHSPFVWKCM
;
A
#
# COMPACT_ATOMS: atom_id res chain seq x y z
N MET A 1 -1.14 27.84 -2.24
CA MET A 1 -1.21 27.78 -3.72
C MET A 1 -0.26 26.68 -4.19
N GLY A 2 -0.77 25.54 -4.68
CA GLY A 2 0.06 24.37 -5.02
C GLY A 2 0.67 24.43 -6.43
N ILE A 3 1.69 23.61 -6.71
CA ILE A 3 2.38 23.57 -8.00
C ILE A 3 1.43 23.35 -9.20
N PHE A 4 0.34 22.62 -8.99
CA PHE A 4 -0.68 22.40 -10.03
C PHE A 4 -1.43 23.67 -10.44
N HIS A 5 -1.51 24.71 -9.59
CA HIS A 5 -2.03 26.00 -10.02
C HIS A 5 -1.07 26.70 -10.98
N LEU A 6 0.24 26.63 -10.72
CA LEU A 6 1.28 27.17 -11.59
C LEU A 6 1.35 26.40 -12.93
N LEU A 7 1.15 25.09 -12.89
CA LEU A 7 1.10 24.26 -14.10
C LEU A 7 -0.19 24.47 -14.90
N LYS A 8 -1.31 24.78 -14.23
CA LYS A 8 -2.60 25.05 -14.90
C LYS A 8 -2.59 26.37 -15.67
N SER A 9 -1.75 27.34 -15.28
CA SER A 9 -1.53 28.57 -16.06
C SER A 9 -0.72 28.36 -17.34
N CYS A 10 -0.08 27.20 -17.56
CA CYS A 10 0.70 26.92 -18.77
C CYS A 10 -0.12 26.39 -19.97
N GLU A 11 -1.45 26.56 -19.97
CA GLU A 11 -2.37 26.33 -21.11
C GLU A 11 -2.40 24.95 -21.82
N HIS A 12 -1.53 23.99 -21.46
CA HIS A 12 -1.47 22.67 -22.10
C HIS A 12 -2.16 21.58 -21.26
N PRO A 13 -3.46 21.28 -21.47
CA PRO A 13 -4.19 20.27 -20.70
C PRO A 13 -3.63 18.85 -20.90
N VAL A 14 -3.06 18.57 -22.09
CA VAL A 14 -2.43 17.27 -22.41
C VAL A 14 -1.19 17.04 -21.55
N ALA A 15 -0.34 18.06 -21.38
CA ALA A 15 0.83 17.99 -20.51
C ALA A 15 0.44 17.80 -19.03
N LEU A 16 -0.61 18.49 -18.56
CA LEU A 16 -1.08 18.37 -17.18
C LEU A 16 -1.56 16.95 -16.84
N LYS A 17 -2.23 16.27 -17.79
CA LYS A 17 -2.65 14.88 -17.61
C LYS A 17 -1.45 13.95 -17.51
N ALA A 18 -0.46 14.09 -18.40
CA ALA A 18 0.75 13.28 -18.39
C ALA A 18 1.59 13.50 -17.11
N LEU A 19 1.70 14.74 -16.61
CA LEU A 19 2.34 15.06 -15.35
C LEU A 19 1.62 14.43 -14.14
N ASN A 20 0.29 14.46 -14.12
CA ASN A 20 -0.49 13.79 -13.08
C ASN A 20 -0.29 12.26 -13.12
N GLU A 21 -0.26 11.66 -14.31
CA GLU A 21 0.04 10.24 -14.47
C GLU A 21 1.45 9.91 -13.99
N TYR A 22 2.45 10.73 -14.34
CA TYR A 22 3.83 10.59 -13.87
C TYR A 22 3.89 10.59 -12.33
N LEU A 23 3.29 11.59 -11.68
CA LEU A 23 3.22 11.67 -10.22
C LEU A 23 2.56 10.42 -9.62
N LYS A 24 1.44 9.98 -10.19
CA LYS A 24 0.70 8.80 -9.73
C LYS A 24 1.53 7.53 -9.85
N TYR A 25 2.24 7.32 -10.96
CA TYR A 25 3.08 6.14 -11.14
C TYR A 25 4.30 6.16 -10.22
N SER A 26 4.97 7.30 -10.06
CA SER A 26 6.09 7.47 -9.13
C SER A 26 5.69 7.18 -7.68
N ALA A 27 4.55 7.73 -7.25
CA ALA A 27 3.96 7.45 -5.95
C ALA A 27 3.66 5.96 -5.73
N LYS A 28 3.03 5.31 -6.71
CA LYS A 28 2.72 3.87 -6.65
C LYS A 28 3.98 3.01 -6.64
N LEU A 29 5.01 3.42 -7.37
CA LEU A 29 6.29 2.71 -7.41
C LEU A 29 6.95 2.71 -6.03
N ALA A 30 6.96 3.86 -5.36
CA ALA A 30 7.45 3.96 -3.99
C ALA A 30 6.67 3.03 -3.05
N GLU A 31 5.34 3.08 -3.06
CA GLU A 31 4.50 2.19 -2.24
C GLU A 31 4.75 0.69 -2.51
N ALA A 32 4.93 0.30 -3.78
CA ALA A 32 5.20 -1.08 -4.16
C ALA A 32 6.57 -1.56 -3.68
N LYS A 33 7.62 -0.73 -3.81
CA LYS A 33 8.96 -1.02 -3.28
C LYS A 33 8.91 -1.19 -1.76
N THR A 34 8.24 -0.28 -1.05
CA THR A 34 8.04 -0.39 0.40
C THR A 34 7.33 -1.69 0.80
N ASN A 35 6.32 -2.13 0.05
CA ASN A 35 5.67 -3.42 0.32
C ASN A 35 6.64 -4.59 0.17
N VAL A 36 7.46 -4.61 -0.88
CA VAL A 36 8.44 -5.68 -1.10
C VAL A 36 9.44 -5.73 0.06
N ASP A 37 9.99 -4.58 0.45
CA ASP A 37 10.97 -4.52 1.54
C ASP A 37 10.36 -4.92 2.88
N PHE A 38 9.11 -4.52 3.13
CA PHE A 38 8.37 -4.99 4.30
C PHE A 38 8.20 -6.51 4.32
N ILE A 39 7.80 -7.12 3.20
CA ILE A 39 7.61 -8.58 3.13
C ILE A 39 8.94 -9.32 3.29
N ARG A 40 10.04 -8.79 2.74
CA ARG A 40 11.39 -9.34 2.96
C ARG A 40 11.76 -9.33 4.44
N ASN A 41 11.54 -8.21 5.11
CA ASN A 41 11.78 -8.08 6.55
C ASN A 41 10.92 -9.06 7.37
N CYS A 42 9.66 -9.28 6.97
CA CYS A 42 8.81 -10.31 7.56
C CYS A 42 9.37 -11.74 7.41
N ILE A 43 9.94 -12.06 6.24
CA ILE A 43 10.55 -13.37 5.98
C ILE A 43 11.82 -13.55 6.81
N GLU A 44 12.68 -12.53 6.86
CA GLU A 44 13.94 -12.55 7.61
C GLU A 44 13.71 -12.74 9.11
N ASN A 45 12.74 -12.02 9.69
CA ASN A 45 12.41 -12.14 11.12
C ASN A 45 11.41 -13.25 11.43
N ASN A 46 10.91 -13.99 10.44
CA ASN A 46 9.83 -14.97 10.58
C ASN A 46 8.57 -14.39 11.27
N GLN A 47 8.29 -13.10 11.07
CA GLN A 47 7.16 -12.37 11.64
C GLN A 47 6.20 -11.96 10.53
N TYR A 48 5.02 -12.58 10.49
CA TYR A 48 4.04 -12.37 9.42
C TYR A 48 2.78 -11.65 9.92
N PRO A 49 2.22 -10.72 9.13
CA PRO A 49 0.93 -10.13 9.45
C PRO A 49 -0.17 -11.18 9.54
N LYS A 50 -1.14 -10.99 10.45
CA LYS A 50 -2.31 -11.88 10.59
C LYS A 50 -3.11 -12.04 9.29
N SER A 51 -3.06 -11.04 8.41
CA SER A 51 -3.70 -11.08 7.09
C SER A 51 -3.17 -12.20 6.19
N PHE A 52 -1.90 -12.61 6.34
CA PHE A 52 -1.32 -13.70 5.56
C PHE A 52 -1.93 -15.04 5.97
N SER A 53 -1.98 -15.30 7.28
CA SER A 53 -2.65 -16.49 7.84
C SER A 53 -4.14 -16.54 7.52
N LYS A 54 -4.83 -15.38 7.52
CA LYS A 54 -6.24 -15.29 7.08
C LYS A 54 -6.38 -15.64 5.59
N SER A 55 -5.48 -15.15 4.73
CA SER A 55 -5.51 -15.43 3.28
C SER A 55 -5.24 -16.90 2.98
N LEU A 56 -4.26 -17.51 3.63
CA LEU A 56 -3.99 -18.96 3.50
C LEU A 56 -5.20 -19.82 3.88
N ARG A 57 -5.87 -19.48 4.99
CA ARG A 57 -7.08 -20.20 5.42
C ARG A 57 -8.22 -20.10 4.41
N ARG A 58 -8.40 -18.93 3.76
CA ARG A 58 -9.39 -18.77 2.68
C ARG A 58 -9.08 -19.68 1.49
N CYS A 59 -7.80 -19.92 1.23
CA CYS A 59 -7.34 -20.87 0.21
C CYS A 59 -7.27 -22.33 0.70
N LYS A 60 -7.86 -22.66 1.87
CA LYS A 60 -7.83 -24.00 2.50
C LYS A 60 -6.41 -24.52 2.76
N VAL A 61 -5.42 -23.64 2.91
CA VAL A 61 -4.04 -23.99 3.28
C VAL A 61 -3.87 -23.77 4.77
N ARG A 62 -3.37 -24.79 5.48
CA ARG A 62 -3.03 -24.67 6.91
C ARG A 62 -1.85 -23.69 7.10
N PRO A 63 -2.00 -22.59 7.84
CA PRO A 63 -0.90 -21.67 8.10
C PRO A 63 0.17 -22.35 8.96
N ASN A 64 1.36 -22.47 8.39
CA ASN A 64 2.61 -22.83 9.04
C ASN A 64 3.74 -21.96 8.48
N THR A 65 4.91 -21.96 9.10
CA THR A 65 6.05 -21.12 8.70
C THR A 65 6.43 -21.29 7.22
N LYS A 66 6.48 -22.54 6.72
CA LYS A 66 6.80 -22.84 5.32
C LYS A 66 5.76 -22.26 4.35
N SER A 67 4.47 -22.42 4.65
CA SER A 67 3.37 -21.90 3.81
C SER A 67 3.29 -20.37 3.85
N LEU A 68 3.56 -19.74 4.99
CA LEU A 68 3.61 -18.29 5.14
C LEU A 68 4.78 -17.70 4.35
N LYS A 69 5.96 -18.30 4.46
CA LYS A 69 7.14 -17.91 3.67
C LYS A 69 6.87 -18.04 2.18
N ARG A 70 6.31 -19.17 1.73
CA ARG A 70 5.95 -19.38 0.32
C ARG A 70 4.93 -18.35 -0.16
N PHE A 71 3.90 -18.07 0.64
CA PHE A 71 2.90 -17.05 0.31
C PHE A 71 3.50 -15.64 0.23
N ALA A 72 4.43 -15.31 1.13
CA ALA A 72 5.17 -14.06 1.13
C ALA A 72 6.05 -13.92 -0.13
N LEU A 73 6.77 -14.97 -0.51
CA LEU A 73 7.57 -15.00 -1.75
C LEU A 73 6.71 -14.82 -3.00
N ASN A 74 5.58 -15.53 -3.10
CA ASN A 74 4.66 -15.36 -4.23
C ASN A 74 4.11 -13.93 -4.31
N GLN A 75 3.85 -13.28 -3.17
CA GLN A 75 3.46 -11.88 -3.15
C GLN A 75 4.59 -10.95 -3.61
N ILE A 76 5.84 -11.22 -3.23
CA ILE A 76 7.00 -10.47 -3.74
C ILE A 76 7.08 -10.59 -5.27
N GLU A 77 6.97 -11.79 -5.83
CA GLU A 77 7.01 -12.01 -7.28
C GLU A 77 5.91 -11.21 -8.01
N SER A 78 4.68 -11.25 -7.49
CA SER A 78 3.56 -10.46 -8.03
C SER A 78 3.84 -8.95 -7.96
N LEU A 79 4.36 -8.46 -6.83
CA LEU A 79 4.74 -7.06 -6.67
C LEU A 79 5.89 -6.65 -7.59
N GLN A 80 6.86 -7.53 -7.82
CA GLN A 80 7.97 -7.29 -8.76
C GLN A 80 7.45 -7.10 -10.18
N GLY A 81 6.51 -7.92 -10.64
CA GLY A 81 5.85 -7.72 -11.94
C GLY A 81 5.14 -6.36 -12.03
N HIS A 82 4.49 -5.94 -10.93
CA HIS A 82 3.87 -4.62 -10.87
C HIS A 82 4.90 -3.48 -10.90
N ILE A 83 6.00 -3.61 -10.14
CA ILE A 83 7.12 -2.65 -10.12
C ILE A 83 7.69 -2.49 -11.53
N SER A 84 7.99 -3.59 -12.24
CA SER A 84 8.51 -3.52 -13.61
C SER A 84 7.54 -2.82 -14.57
N THR A 85 6.23 -3.00 -14.39
CA THR A 85 5.22 -2.29 -15.18
C THR A 85 5.23 -0.78 -14.89
N LEU A 86 5.32 -0.39 -13.62
CA LEU A 86 5.42 1.02 -13.22
C LEU A 86 6.71 1.66 -13.73
N GLU A 87 7.84 0.98 -13.62
CA GLU A 87 9.15 1.45 -14.10
C GLU A 87 9.19 1.62 -15.62
N ARG A 88 8.39 0.86 -16.38
CA ARG A 88 8.21 1.09 -17.83
C ARG A 88 7.30 2.28 -18.14
N ASN A 89 6.28 2.51 -17.31
CA ASN A 89 5.29 3.57 -17.54
C ASN A 89 5.83 4.97 -17.22
N ILE A 90 6.73 5.11 -16.24
CA ILE A 90 7.29 6.40 -15.81
C ILE A 90 8.05 7.09 -16.97
N PRO A 91 9.04 6.44 -17.63
CA PRO A 91 9.78 7.05 -18.75
C PRO A 91 8.87 7.47 -19.91
N GLN A 92 7.80 6.72 -20.18
CA GLN A 92 6.84 7.07 -21.23
C GLN A 92 6.10 8.40 -20.97
N ARG A 93 6.12 8.93 -19.73
CA ARG A 93 5.54 10.24 -19.38
C ARG A 93 6.61 11.29 -19.04
N GLN A 94 7.90 10.91 -19.11
CA GLN A 94 9.02 11.80 -18.81
C GLN A 94 9.07 12.99 -19.76
N TYR A 95 8.64 12.82 -21.02
CA TYR A 95 8.55 13.90 -22.01
C TYR A 95 7.77 15.12 -21.48
N ALA A 96 6.66 14.89 -20.77
CA ALA A 96 5.84 15.97 -20.23
C ALA A 96 6.54 16.75 -19.11
N VAL A 97 7.48 16.10 -18.41
CA VAL A 97 8.35 16.75 -17.42
C VAL A 97 9.48 17.50 -18.11
N ASP A 98 9.98 16.99 -19.23
CA ASP A 98 11.05 17.60 -20.00
C ASP A 98 10.58 18.83 -20.80
N GLU A 99 9.30 18.90 -21.17
CA GLU A 99 8.66 20.08 -21.77
C GLU A 99 8.46 21.24 -20.78
N LEU A 100 8.62 21.02 -19.47
CA LEU A 100 8.50 22.08 -18.48
C LEU A 100 9.71 23.02 -18.51
N PRO A 101 9.51 24.33 -18.32
CA PRO A 101 10.60 25.26 -18.02
C PRO A 101 11.44 24.74 -16.84
N THR A 102 12.76 24.91 -16.90
CA THR A 102 13.72 24.34 -15.93
C THR A 102 13.31 24.55 -14.47
N HIS A 103 12.90 25.78 -14.12
CA HIS A 103 12.46 26.09 -12.75
C HIS A 103 11.19 25.32 -12.33
N LEU A 104 10.20 25.14 -13.23
CA LEU A 104 9.00 24.34 -12.96
C LEU A 104 9.31 22.85 -12.92
N LYS A 105 10.23 22.38 -13.77
CA LYS A 105 10.70 20.99 -13.78
C LYS A 105 11.31 20.61 -12.43
N GLU A 106 12.22 21.43 -11.91
CA GLU A 106 12.84 21.20 -10.59
C GLU A 106 11.82 21.20 -9.46
N LEU A 107 10.92 22.19 -9.44
CA LEU A 107 9.84 22.27 -8.46
C LEU A 107 8.92 21.04 -8.53
N PHE A 108 8.61 20.57 -9.74
CA PHE A 108 7.76 19.40 -9.95
C PHE A 108 8.42 18.11 -9.52
N LEU A 109 9.69 17.90 -9.87
CA LEU A 109 10.43 16.71 -9.44
C LEU A 109 10.60 16.68 -7.92
N LYS A 110 10.87 17.82 -7.29
CA LYS A 110 10.90 17.93 -5.82
C LYS A 110 9.55 17.57 -5.21
N TYR A 111 8.45 18.10 -5.77
CA TYR A 111 7.11 17.76 -5.32
C TYR A 111 6.78 16.27 -5.48
N VAL A 112 7.15 15.66 -6.61
CA VAL A 112 6.98 14.21 -6.84
C VAL A 112 7.75 13.40 -5.79
N HIS A 113 8.98 13.81 -5.48
CA HIS A 113 9.79 13.18 -4.46
C HIS A 113 9.12 13.26 -3.08
N ASP A 114 8.68 14.44 -2.67
CA ASP A 114 8.02 14.67 -1.38
C ASP A 114 6.75 13.82 -1.25
N VAL A 115 5.87 13.84 -2.26
CA VAL A 115 4.64 13.02 -2.28
C VAL A 115 4.96 11.53 -2.21
N SER A 116 5.96 11.06 -2.95
CA SER A 116 6.37 9.65 -2.95
C SER A 116 6.88 9.23 -1.58
N LYS A 117 7.71 10.05 -0.94
CA LYS A 117 8.24 9.83 0.41
C LYS A 117 7.14 9.83 1.47
N THR A 118 6.18 10.75 1.39
CA THR A 118 5.00 10.77 2.27
C THR A 118 4.18 9.49 2.13
N ARG A 119 3.95 9.03 0.89
CA ARG A 119 3.19 7.79 0.63
C ARG A 119 3.93 6.55 1.11
N GLU A 120 5.23 6.45 0.85
CA GLU A 120 6.09 5.40 1.42
C GLU A 120 5.96 5.35 2.94
N THR A 121 6.10 6.49 3.60
CA THR A 121 6.07 6.57 5.08
C THR A 121 4.70 6.13 5.61
N LYS A 122 3.62 6.64 5.01
CA LYS A 122 2.25 6.24 5.37
C LYS A 122 2.02 4.76 5.15
N LYS A 123 2.54 4.21 4.05
CA LYS A 123 2.43 2.79 3.71
C LYS A 123 3.18 1.92 4.70
N ARG A 124 4.42 2.30 5.05
CA ARG A 124 5.24 1.63 6.05
C ARG A 124 4.52 1.57 7.40
N ILE A 125 4.03 2.70 7.90
CA ILE A 125 3.25 2.77 9.15
C ILE A 125 2.02 1.85 9.08
N GLN A 126 1.29 1.86 7.97
CA GLN A 126 0.11 1.00 7.79
C GLN A 126 0.47 -0.49 7.86
N LEU A 127 1.57 -0.89 7.22
CA LEU A 127 2.03 -2.28 7.20
C LEU A 127 2.50 -2.74 8.58
N THR A 128 3.28 -1.92 9.29
CA THR A 128 3.77 -2.23 10.64
C THR A 128 2.64 -2.38 11.66
N LYS A 129 1.61 -1.53 11.60
CA LYS A 129 0.40 -1.69 12.44
C LYS A 129 -0.30 -3.05 12.25
N GLY A 130 -0.10 -3.69 11.09
CA GLY A 130 -0.62 -5.03 10.81
C GLY A 130 0.13 -6.16 11.54
N LEU A 131 1.33 -5.90 12.05
CA LEU A 131 2.11 -6.80 12.90
C LEU A 131 1.67 -6.67 14.36
N ASP A 132 1.50 -5.42 14.85
CA ASP A 132 1.30 -5.08 16.27
C ASP A 132 -0.14 -5.26 16.78
N THR A 133 -1.03 -5.90 16.02
CA THR A 133 -2.36 -6.20 16.59
C THR A 133 -2.20 -7.31 17.61
N GLU A 134 -1.95 -6.94 18.87
CA GLU A 134 -2.24 -7.77 20.03
C GLU A 134 -3.64 -8.35 19.84
N ILE A 135 -3.80 -9.63 20.15
CA ILE A 135 -5.13 -10.22 20.28
C ILE A 135 -5.75 -9.44 21.44
N PRO A 136 -6.81 -8.62 21.28
CA PRO A 136 -7.57 -8.22 22.45
C PRO A 136 -7.97 -9.54 23.08
N GLU A 137 -7.47 -9.82 24.27
CA GLU A 137 -7.80 -11.03 25.00
C GLU A 137 -9.33 -11.07 25.05
N SER A 138 -9.89 -11.94 24.21
CA SER A 138 -11.29 -12.30 24.27
C SER A 138 -11.39 -13.10 25.56
N HIS A 139 -11.45 -12.40 26.69
CA HIS A 139 -11.97 -12.98 27.91
C HIS A 139 -13.39 -13.40 27.57
N PHE A 140 -13.55 -14.68 27.26
CA PHE A 140 -14.85 -15.31 27.39
C PHE A 140 -15.31 -14.98 28.81
N PRO A 141 -16.50 -14.38 28.99
CA PRO A 141 -17.04 -14.18 30.33
C PRO A 141 -17.03 -15.55 31.02
N LYS A 142 -16.38 -15.63 32.19
CA LYS A 142 -16.26 -16.88 32.95
C LYS A 142 -17.61 -17.40 33.47
N ASP A 143 -18.67 -16.60 33.36
CA ASP A 143 -20.04 -16.94 33.74
C ASP A 143 -20.95 -17.07 32.51
N PRO A 144 -21.18 -18.29 31.98
CA PRO A 144 -22.20 -18.52 30.95
C PRO A 144 -23.64 -18.35 31.48
N GLU A 145 -23.85 -18.32 32.81
CA GLU A 145 -25.18 -18.34 33.43
C GLU A 145 -25.90 -16.99 33.46
N ARG A 146 -25.21 -15.87 33.20
CA ARG A 146 -25.86 -14.54 33.11
C ARG A 146 -26.57 -14.26 31.78
N LEU A 147 -26.56 -15.19 30.82
CA LEU A 147 -27.26 -15.08 29.54
C LEU A 147 -28.69 -15.62 29.56
N HIS A 148 -29.25 -15.95 30.73
CA HIS A 148 -30.70 -16.14 30.89
C HIS A 148 -31.43 -14.79 30.97
N SER A 149 -31.39 -14.01 29.89
CA SER A 149 -32.46 -13.07 29.58
C SER A 149 -33.20 -13.64 28.38
N PRO A 150 -34.50 -13.99 28.49
CA PRO A 150 -35.25 -14.51 27.36
C PRO A 150 -35.36 -13.39 26.32
N PHE A 151 -34.61 -13.54 25.23
CA PHE A 151 -34.86 -12.82 23.99
C PHE A 151 -36.25 -13.24 23.50
N VAL A 152 -37.26 -12.45 23.88
CA VAL A 152 -38.60 -12.53 23.32
C VAL A 152 -38.50 -12.05 21.86
N TRP A 153 -38.37 -13.01 20.94
CA TRP A 153 -38.66 -12.77 19.54
C TRP A 153 -40.17 -12.58 19.38
N LYS A 154 -40.63 -11.32 19.42
CA LYS A 154 -41.95 -10.96 18.89
C LYS A 154 -41.80 -10.81 17.38
N CYS A 155 -42.23 -11.82 16.62
CA CYS A 155 -42.57 -11.65 15.23
C CYS A 155 -43.86 -10.82 15.15
N MET A 156 -43.78 -9.64 14.53
CA MET A 156 -44.91 -8.91 13.95
C MET A 156 -44.56 -8.60 12.49
#